data_AF-A0A7W0QMQ5-F1
#
_entry.id   AF-A0A7W0QMQ5-F1
#
_cell.length_a   1.000
_cell.length_b   1.000
_cell.length_c   1.000
_cell.angle_alpha   90.00
_cell.angle_beta   90.00
_cell.angle_gamma   90.00
#
_symmetry.space_group_name_H-M   'P 1'
#
loop_
_entity.id
_entity.type
_entity.pdbx_description
1 polymer ?
#
loop_
_entity_poly.entity_id
_entity_poly.type
_entity_poly.pdbx_seq_one_letter_code
_entity_poly.pdbx_strand_id
1 'polypeptide(L)'
;MFEAVWSDLRVALRLLRRSPAFALTAILTLATGMSATILVFTAINAVLLRPLPVTEPDRIVAVSTVGEMAFLQQEPLAFGDAFDLAREVPAFESLVAHRRAPSVMGTGVETRVALGENVSATYFTALGVPLAMGRPFT
;
A
#
# COMPACT_ATOMS: atom_id res chain seq x y z
N MET A 1 -13.40 -25.96 33.15
CA MET A 1 -13.63 -24.59 32.61
C MET A 1 -13.83 -24.59 31.10
N PHE A 2 -12.89 -25.13 30.31
CA PHE A 2 -13.01 -25.19 28.83
C PHE A 2 -14.20 -26.01 28.31
N GLU A 3 -14.57 -27.11 28.97
CA GLU A 3 -15.73 -27.92 28.54
C GLU A 3 -17.08 -27.17 28.65
N ALA A 4 -17.22 -26.31 29.65
CA ALA A 4 -18.43 -25.50 29.83
C ALA A 4 -18.58 -24.49 28.68
N VAL A 5 -17.50 -23.77 28.35
CA VAL A 5 -17.47 -22.82 27.23
C VAL A 5 -17.82 -23.50 25.91
N TRP A 6 -17.31 -24.71 25.69
CA TRP A 6 -17.58 -25.47 24.47
C TRP A 6 -19.03 -25.96 24.38
N SER A 7 -19.61 -26.36 25.50
CA SER A 7 -21.03 -26.72 25.60
C SER A 7 -21.92 -25.51 25.28
N ASP A 8 -21.64 -24.36 25.90
CA ASP A 8 -22.40 -23.12 25.71
C ASP A 8 -22.32 -22.63 24.26
N LEU A 9 -21.14 -22.70 23.63
CA LEU A 9 -20.96 -22.32 22.23
C LEU A 9 -21.81 -23.18 21.28
N ARG A 10 -21.87 -24.50 21.50
CA ARG A 10 -22.73 -25.40 20.70
C ARG A 10 -24.20 -25.08 20.87
N VAL A 11 -24.63 -24.79 22.09
CA VAL A 11 -26.02 -24.43 22.40
C VAL A 11 -26.39 -23.11 21.73
N ALA A 12 -25.54 -22.08 21.84
CA ALA A 12 -25.73 -20.79 21.19
C ALA A 12 -25.82 -20.92 19.65
N LEU A 13 -24.93 -21.71 19.04
CA LEU A 13 -24.96 -21.95 17.59
C LEU A 13 -26.24 -22.67 17.16
N ARG A 14 -26.73 -23.63 17.97
CA ARG A 14 -27.97 -24.35 17.70
C ARG A 14 -29.20 -23.42 17.82
N LEU A 15 -29.18 -22.48 18.74
CA LEU A 15 -30.23 -21.46 18.88
C LEU A 15 -30.25 -20.50 17.69
N LEU A 16 -29.09 -19.98 17.28
CA LEU A 16 -28.96 -19.09 16.11
C LEU A 16 -29.48 -19.75 14.82
N ARG A 17 -29.20 -21.04 14.61
CA ARG A 17 -29.70 -21.80 13.44
C ARG A 17 -31.20 -22.04 13.47
N ARG A 18 -31.84 -21.97 14.64
CA ARG A 18 -33.28 -22.20 14.82
C ARG A 18 -34.09 -20.93 14.56
N SER A 19 -33.49 -19.75 14.69
CA SER A 19 -34.11 -18.44 14.43
C SER A 19 -33.28 -17.57 13.46
N PRO A 20 -33.12 -18.01 12.20
CA PRO A 20 -32.19 -17.38 11.25
C PRO A 20 -32.50 -15.91 10.96
N ALA A 21 -33.76 -15.50 10.96
CA ALA A 21 -34.14 -14.10 10.73
C ALA A 21 -33.64 -13.17 11.85
N PHE A 22 -33.79 -13.57 13.11
CA PHE A 22 -33.29 -12.83 14.25
C PHE A 22 -31.75 -12.81 14.29
N ALA A 23 -31.12 -13.96 14.00
CA ALA A 23 -29.67 -14.04 13.92
C ALA A 23 -29.11 -13.09 12.86
N LEU A 24 -29.73 -13.05 11.68
CA LEU A 24 -29.31 -12.18 10.58
C LEU A 24 -29.42 -10.71 10.94
N THR A 25 -30.54 -10.28 11.52
CA THR A 25 -30.72 -8.87 11.91
C THR A 25 -29.73 -8.46 12.99
N ALA A 26 -29.53 -9.29 14.02
CA ALA A 26 -28.53 -9.04 15.06
C ALA A 26 -27.11 -8.92 14.49
N ILE A 27 -26.71 -9.84 13.58
CA ILE A 27 -25.40 -9.82 12.92
C ILE A 27 -25.23 -8.54 12.08
N LEU A 28 -26.24 -8.15 11.30
CA LEU A 28 -26.18 -6.96 10.44
C LEU A 28 -26.10 -5.66 11.25
N THR A 29 -26.84 -5.58 12.35
CA THR A 29 -26.78 -4.43 13.27
C THR A 29 -25.40 -4.33 13.91
N LEU A 30 -24.85 -5.44 14.42
CA LEU A 30 -23.51 -5.49 14.99
C LEU A 30 -22.44 -5.14 13.95
N ALA A 31 -22.51 -5.72 12.76
CA ALA A 31 -21.58 -5.44 11.67
C ALA A 31 -21.59 -3.95 11.33
N THR A 32 -22.76 -3.36 11.09
CA THR A 32 -22.91 -1.93 10.79
C THR A 32 -22.36 -1.05 11.91
N GLY A 33 -22.64 -1.39 13.18
CA GLY A 33 -22.13 -0.66 14.34
C GLY A 33 -20.60 -0.68 14.45
N MET A 34 -19.96 -1.76 14.01
CA MET A 34 -18.50 -1.91 14.05
C MET A 34 -17.79 -1.44 12.77
N SER A 35 -18.49 -1.33 11.63
CA SER A 35 -17.91 -1.06 10.32
C SER A 35 -17.07 0.22 10.28
N ALA A 36 -17.49 1.30 10.93
CA ALA A 36 -16.76 2.57 10.90
C ALA A 36 -15.34 2.42 11.47
N THR A 37 -15.22 1.84 12.67
CA THR A 37 -13.93 1.61 13.33
C THR A 37 -13.08 0.62 12.54
N ILE A 38 -13.67 -0.49 12.09
CA ILE A 38 -12.96 -1.49 11.28
C ILE A 38 -12.42 -0.86 9.99
N LEU A 39 -13.22 -0.04 9.30
CA LEU A 39 -12.85 0.55 8.02
C LEU A 39 -11.74 1.60 8.17
N VAL A 40 -11.80 2.44 9.20
CA VAL A 40 -10.74 3.41 9.51
C VAL A 40 -9.43 2.69 9.84
N PHE A 41 -9.44 1.71 10.74
CA PHE A 41 -8.22 0.97 11.08
C PHE A 41 -7.69 0.14 9.90
N THR A 42 -8.56 -0.43 9.08
CA THR A 42 -8.16 -1.16 7.88
C THR A 42 -7.47 -0.23 6.88
N ALA A 43 -8.01 0.97 6.65
CA ALA A 43 -7.41 1.96 5.76
C ALA A 43 -6.06 2.45 6.31
N ILE A 44 -5.99 2.78 7.61
CA ILE A 44 -4.74 3.16 8.28
C ILE A 44 -3.71 2.04 8.16
N ASN A 45 -4.10 0.80 8.42
CA ASN A 45 -3.18 -0.33 8.30
C ASN A 45 -2.69 -0.52 6.86
N ALA A 46 -3.58 -0.40 5.87
CA ALA A 46 -3.23 -0.57 4.47
C ALA A 46 -2.32 0.55 3.94
N VAL A 47 -2.45 1.78 4.46
CA VAL A 47 -1.75 2.97 3.95
C VAL A 47 -0.50 3.30 4.78
N LEU A 48 -0.55 3.18 6.11
CA LEU A 48 0.48 3.68 7.01
C LEU A 48 1.27 2.59 7.72
N LEU A 49 0.65 1.48 8.12
CA LEU A 49 1.28 0.50 9.01
C LEU A 49 1.82 -0.74 8.29
N ARG A 50 1.26 -1.10 7.13
CA ARG A 50 1.76 -2.23 6.36
C ARG A 50 3.11 -1.84 5.76
N PRO A 51 4.20 -2.52 6.14
CA PRO A 51 5.51 -2.20 5.60
C PRO A 51 5.49 -2.39 4.09
N LEU A 52 6.14 -1.48 3.37
CA LEU A 52 6.35 -1.59 1.93
C LEU A 52 7.03 -2.94 1.64
N PRO A 53 6.62 -3.67 0.58
CA PRO A 53 7.20 -4.94 0.20
C PRO A 53 8.54 -4.73 -0.52
N VAL A 54 9.51 -4.16 0.21
CA VAL A 54 10.84 -3.76 -0.25
C VAL A 54 11.86 -4.22 0.79
N THR A 55 13.12 -4.30 0.38
CA THR A 55 14.21 -4.63 1.31
C THR A 55 14.48 -3.44 2.23
N GLU A 56 14.59 -3.69 3.55
CA GLU A 56 14.90 -2.66 4.56
C GLU A 56 13.96 -1.41 4.50
N PRO A 57 12.64 -1.58 4.65
CA PRO A 57 11.67 -0.49 4.50
C PRO A 57 11.87 0.66 5.48
N ASP A 58 12.52 0.41 6.62
CA ASP A 58 12.88 1.38 7.65
C ASP A 58 14.02 2.33 7.25
N ARG A 59 14.78 2.00 6.19
CA ARG A 59 15.88 2.84 5.66
C ARG A 59 15.47 3.67 4.44
N ILE A 60 14.22 3.58 4.01
CA ILE A 60 13.71 4.30 2.85
C ILE A 60 13.08 5.62 3.30
N VAL A 61 13.53 6.71 2.67
CA VAL A 61 13.00 8.05 2.93
C VAL A 61 12.55 8.70 1.63
N ALA A 62 11.40 9.37 1.67
CA ALA A 62 10.91 10.18 0.57
C ALA A 62 11.52 11.58 0.64
N VAL A 63 12.12 12.03 -0.47
CA VAL A 63 12.67 13.37 -0.59
C VAL A 63 11.75 14.20 -1.48
N SER A 64 11.31 15.35 -0.96
CA SER A 64 10.47 16.29 -1.68
C SER A 64 10.90 17.73 -1.38
N THR A 65 10.63 18.64 -2.32
CA THR A 65 10.81 20.07 -2.10
C THR A 65 9.65 20.61 -1.27
N VAL A 66 9.99 21.33 -0.20
CA VAL A 66 9.05 21.95 0.73
C VAL A 66 8.87 23.39 0.30
N GLY A 67 7.78 23.70 -0.40
CA GLY A 67 7.36 25.08 -0.66
C GLY A 67 6.67 25.73 0.54
N GLU A 68 6.33 27.01 0.45
CA GLU A 68 5.61 27.76 1.51
C GLU A 68 4.28 27.10 1.93
N MET A 69 3.69 26.29 1.05
CA MET A 69 2.46 25.51 1.25
C MET A 69 2.71 23.99 1.28
N ALA A 70 3.87 23.56 1.81
CA ALA A 70 4.28 22.14 1.80
C ALA A 70 3.31 21.16 2.47
N PHE A 71 2.43 21.63 3.35
CA PHE A 71 1.36 20.83 3.95
C PHE A 71 0.20 20.54 2.99
N LEU A 72 0.07 21.30 1.90
CA LEU A 72 -0.97 21.13 0.88
C LEU A 72 -0.44 20.58 -0.43
N GLN A 73 0.83 20.86 -0.77
CA GLN A 73 1.46 20.38 -2.01
C GLN A 73 2.92 20.05 -1.74
N GLN A 74 3.24 18.76 -1.72
CA GLN A 74 4.62 18.31 -1.90
C GLN A 74 4.91 18.37 -3.39
N GLU A 75 5.76 19.31 -3.78
CA GLU A 75 6.23 19.34 -5.16
C GLU A 75 7.26 18.22 -5.34
N PRO A 76 7.14 17.39 -6.40
CA PRO A 76 8.17 16.44 -6.74
C PRO A 76 9.50 17.19 -6.92
N LEU A 77 10.55 16.69 -6.28
CA LEU A 77 11.90 17.21 -6.48
C LEU A 77 12.21 17.19 -8.00
N ALA A 78 12.78 18.28 -8.52
CA ALA A 78 13.22 18.27 -9.90
C ALA A 78 14.25 17.16 -10.07
N PHE A 79 14.16 16.42 -11.19
CA PHE A 79 14.97 15.23 -11.41
C PHE A 79 16.48 15.53 -11.34
N GLY A 80 16.92 16.72 -11.79
CA GLY A 80 18.32 17.17 -11.70
C GLY A 80 18.78 17.34 -10.24
N ASP A 81 18.01 18.08 -9.45
CA ASP A 81 18.30 18.34 -8.04
C ASP A 81 18.42 17.04 -7.21
N ALA A 82 17.71 15.98 -7.63
CA ALA A 82 17.81 14.66 -7.00
C ALA A 82 19.21 14.04 -7.13
N PHE A 83 19.85 14.20 -8.30
CA PHE A 83 21.21 13.70 -8.50
C PHE A 83 22.24 14.56 -7.80
N ASP A 84 22.04 15.88 -7.75
CA ASP A 84 22.94 16.77 -7.03
C ASP A 84 22.89 16.47 -5.52
N LEU A 85 21.70 16.26 -4.96
CA LEU A 85 21.54 15.83 -3.57
C LEU A 85 22.27 14.51 -3.27
N ALA A 86 22.16 13.51 -4.14
CA ALA A 86 22.87 12.23 -3.99
C ALA A 86 24.39 12.38 -4.04
N ARG A 87 24.90 13.38 -4.78
CA ARG A 87 26.33 13.66 -4.89
C ARG A 87 26.87 14.46 -3.70
N GLU A 88 26.07 15.36 -3.15
CA GLU A 88 26.48 16.28 -2.09
C GLU A 88 26.26 15.73 -0.69
N VAL A 89 25.30 14.82 -0.50
CA VAL A 89 24.92 14.29 0.82
C VAL A 89 25.36 12.82 0.96
N PRO A 90 26.42 12.53 1.73
CA PRO A 90 26.94 11.16 1.89
C PRO A 90 26.11 10.26 2.82
N ALA A 91 24.85 10.62 3.09
CA ALA A 91 23.94 9.85 3.95
C ALA A 91 23.12 8.81 3.18
N PHE A 92 23.02 8.94 1.85
CA PHE A 92 22.19 8.08 1.01
C PHE A 92 23.03 6.96 0.38
N GLU A 93 22.62 5.71 0.59
CA GLU A 93 23.25 4.54 -0.05
C GLU A 93 22.90 4.47 -1.54
N SER A 94 21.65 4.77 -1.89
CA SER A 94 21.17 4.84 -3.26
C SER A 94 20.04 5.86 -3.39
N LEU A 95 19.88 6.39 -4.60
CA LEU A 95 18.77 7.28 -4.92
C LEU A 95 17.88 6.64 -5.99
N VAL A 96 16.57 6.73 -5.76
CA VAL A 96 15.54 6.20 -6.64
C VAL A 96 14.63 7.35 -7.04
N ALA A 97 14.45 7.54 -8.35
CA ALA A 97 13.49 8.48 -8.89
C ALA A 97 12.36 7.70 -9.54
N HIS A 98 11.12 8.09 -9.27
CA HIS A 98 9.95 7.50 -9.90
C HIS A 98 8.89 8.57 -10.19
N ARG A 99 8.15 8.38 -11.29
CA ARG A 99 7.02 9.24 -11.66
C ARG A 99 5.95 8.44 -12.36
N ARG A 100 4.74 8.46 -11.82
CA ARG A 100 3.57 7.94 -12.53
C ARG A 100 3.29 8.79 -13.75
N ALA A 101 3.16 8.13 -14.90
CA ALA A 101 2.84 8.78 -16.15
C ALA A 101 1.86 7.90 -16.94
N PRO A 102 0.87 8.49 -17.63
CA PRO A 102 0.10 7.76 -18.61
C PRO A 102 1.05 7.19 -19.66
N SER A 103 0.99 5.88 -19.87
CA SER A 103 1.78 5.18 -20.87
C SER A 103 0.83 4.59 -21.90
N VAL A 104 1.14 4.79 -23.17
CA VAL A 104 0.40 4.16 -24.26
C VAL A 104 1.06 2.81 -24.53
N MET A 105 0.34 1.73 -24.24
CA MET A 105 0.80 0.36 -24.51
C MET A 105 -0.02 -0.22 -25.65
N GLY A 106 0.66 -0.80 -26.64
CA GLY A 106 -0.02 -1.47 -27.73
C GLY A 106 0.64 -2.81 -28.06
N THR A 107 -0.18 -3.81 -28.34
CA THR A 107 0.26 -5.11 -28.85
C THR A 107 -0.12 -5.24 -30.32
N GLY A 108 0.48 -4.43 -31.19
CA GLY A 108 0.37 -4.47 -32.66
C GLY A 108 -1.02 -4.20 -33.28
N VAL A 109 -2.10 -4.53 -32.58
CA VAL A 109 -3.50 -4.54 -33.08
C VAL A 109 -4.42 -3.73 -32.16
N GLU A 110 -4.09 -3.59 -30.88
CA GLU A 110 -4.83 -2.74 -29.93
C GLU A 110 -3.86 -1.84 -29.17
N THR A 111 -4.27 -0.60 -28.99
CA THR A 111 -3.58 0.39 -28.16
C THR A 111 -4.47 0.74 -26.97
N ARG A 112 -3.92 0.64 -25.76
CA ARG A 112 -4.59 1.01 -24.51
C ARG A 112 -3.74 2.04 -23.75
N VAL A 113 -4.41 3.03 -23.18
CA VAL A 113 -3.80 3.89 -22.17
C VAL A 113 -3.71 3.08 -20.89
N ALA A 114 -2.50 2.88 -20.40
CA ALA A 114 -2.20 2.22 -19.14
C ALA A 114 -1.55 3.22 -18.19
N LEU A 115 -1.72 3.01 -16.88
CA LEU A 115 -0.92 3.71 -15.89
C LEU A 115 0.44 3.04 -15.83
N GLY A 116 1.47 3.76 -16.32
CA GLY A 116 2.85 3.35 -16.22
C GLY A 116 3.59 4.17 -15.16
N GLU A 117 4.81 3.73 -14.87
CA GLU A 117 5.70 4.43 -13.98
C GLU A 117 7.08 4.52 -14.64
N ASN A 118 7.57 5.75 -14.80
CA ASN A 118 8.95 5.98 -15.19
C ASN A 118 9.80 5.89 -13.94
N VAL A 119 10.83 5.04 -13.97
CA VAL A 119 11.71 4.78 -12.82
C VAL A 119 13.17 4.94 -13.22
N SER A 120 14.02 5.31 -12.27
CA SER A 120 15.47 5.29 -12.47
C SER A 120 15.99 3.86 -12.64
N ALA A 121 17.16 3.71 -13.28
CA ALA A 121 17.80 2.41 -13.47
C ALA A 121 18.05 1.66 -12.14
N THR A 122 18.28 2.40 -11.07
CA THR A 122 18.53 1.93 -9.70
C THR A 122 17.27 1.46 -8.97
N TYR A 123 16.07 1.68 -9.49
CA TYR A 123 14.81 1.44 -8.75
C TYR A 123 14.68 0.02 -8.20
N PHE A 124 14.86 -0.98 -9.07
CA PHE A 124 14.66 -2.39 -8.70
C PHE A 124 15.77 -2.91 -7.78
N THR A 125 17.02 -2.47 -8.00
CA THR A 125 18.17 -2.90 -7.20
C THR A 125 18.16 -2.25 -5.82
N ALA A 126 17.87 -0.95 -5.73
CA ALA A 126 17.79 -0.21 -4.47
C ALA A 126 16.63 -0.66 -3.57
N LEU A 127 15.46 -0.95 -4.16
CA LEU A 127 14.30 -1.44 -3.40
C LEU A 127 14.35 -2.97 -3.16
N GLY A 128 15.31 -3.67 -3.78
CA GLY A 128 15.42 -5.13 -3.73
C GLY A 128 14.20 -5.87 -4.28
N VAL A 129 13.49 -5.26 -5.25
CA VAL A 129 12.29 -5.84 -5.86
C VAL A 129 12.68 -6.55 -7.16
N PRO A 130 12.38 -7.86 -7.32
CA PRO A 130 12.71 -8.57 -8.55
C PRO A 130 11.84 -8.10 -9.72
N LEU A 131 12.43 -8.05 -10.91
CA LEU A 131 11.70 -7.83 -12.15
C LEU A 131 10.77 -9.02 -12.42
N ALA A 132 9.47 -8.77 -12.51
CA ALA A 132 8.49 -9.83 -12.81
C ALA A 132 8.70 -10.41 -14.23
N MET A 133 9.10 -9.56 -15.18
CA MET A 133 9.44 -9.93 -16.56
C MET A 133 10.49 -8.96 -17.12
N GLY A 134 11.29 -9.43 -18.07
CA GLY A 134 12.27 -8.60 -18.78
C GLY A 134 13.69 -8.71 -18.23
N ARG A 135 14.49 -7.66 -18.46
CA ARG A 135 15.90 -7.56 -18.04
C ARG A 135 16.10 -6.26 -17.26
N PRO A 136 17.06 -6.19 -16.34
CA PRO A 136 17.37 -4.96 -15.63
C PRO A 136 17.86 -3.88 -16.59
N PHE A 137 17.76 -2.63 -16.13
CA PHE A 137 18.36 -1.50 -16.79
C PHE A 137 19.89 -1.69 -16.76
N THR A 138 20.48 -1.85 -17.94
CA THR A 138 21.94 -1.81 -18.16
C THR A 138 22.41 -0.41 -18.45
#